data_AF-A0A520T2S4-F1
#
_entry.id   AF-A0A520T2S4-F1
#
_cell.length_a   1.000
_cell.length_b   1.000
_cell.length_c   1.000
_cell.angle_alpha   90.00
_cell.angle_beta   90.00
_cell.angle_gamma   90.00
#
_symmetry.space_group_name_H-M   'P 1'
#
loop_
_entity.id
_entity.type
_entity.pdbx_description
1 polymer ?
#
loop_
_entity_poly.entity_id
_entity_poly.type
_entity_poly.pdbx_seq_one_letter_code
_entity_poly.pdbx_strand_id
1 'polypeptide(L)' 'MKTILIIDGNKNILKYQRKMPQAEVIKMKSFVTSKGQKLEKTQKFKILNITDQKDQRIFETNL' A
#
# COMPACT_ATOMS: atom_id res chain seq x y z
N MET A 1 -0.77 -11.89 7.94
CA MET A 1 -1.51 -10.66 7.57
C MET A 1 -0.70 -9.84 6.57
N LYS A 2 -1.29 -9.34 5.48
CA LYS A 2 -0.54 -8.64 4.41
C LYS A 2 -1.20 -7.32 3.99
N THR A 3 -0.39 -6.39 3.49
CA THR A 3 -0.85 -5.11 2.93
C THR A 3 -0.64 -5.10 1.42
N ILE A 4 -1.67 -4.72 0.67
CA ILE A 4 -1.65 -4.65 -0.79
C ILE A 4 -1.93 -3.21 -1.22
N LEU A 5 -1.11 -2.66 -2.10
CA LEU A 5 -1.39 -1.41 -2.80
C LEU A 5 -1.89 -1.74 -4.20
N ILE A 6 -3.04 -1.20 -4.59
CA ILE A 6 -3.50 -1.19 -5.97
C ILE A 6 -3.17 0.18 -6.54
N ILE A 7 -2.29 0.21 -7.54
CA ILE A 7 -1.83 1.43 -8.20
C ILE A 7 -2.14 1.27 -9.68
N ASP A 8 -2.98 2.14 -10.24
CA ASP A 8 -3.44 2.08 -11.64
C ASP A 8 -3.94 0.67 -12.04
N GLY A 9 -4.69 0.01 -11.15
CA GLY A 9 -5.19 -1.36 -11.34
C GLY A 9 -4.17 -2.47 -11.06
N ASN A 10 -2.89 -2.15 -10.88
CA ASN A 10 -1.83 -3.13 -10.60
C ASN A 10 -1.71 -3.43 -9.10
N LYS A 11 -1.82 -4.72 -8.75
CA LYS A 11 -1.67 -5.21 -7.37
C LYS A 11 -0.20 -5.34 -6.98
N ASN A 12 0.23 -4.52 -6.03
CA ASN A 12 1.55 -4.51 -5.43
C ASN A 12 1.47 -5.00 -3.98
N ILE A 13 1.95 -6.22 -3.74
CA ILE A 13 2.03 -6.79 -2.40
C ILE A 13 3.24 -6.21 -1.68
N LEU A 14 3.04 -5.64 -0.49
CA LEU A 14 4.13 -5.09 0.30
C LEU A 14 4.91 -6.18 1.04
N LYS A 15 6.20 -5.95 1.26
CA LYS A 15 7.08 -6.87 2.01
C LYS A 15 6.67 -7.01 3.48
N TYR A 16 5.90 -6.06 4.00
CA TYR A 16 5.55 -5.99 5.42
C TYR A 16 4.55 -7.09 5.81
N GLN A 17 4.92 -7.92 6.78
CA GLN A 17 4.12 -9.06 7.26
C GLN A 17 2.98 -8.66 8.21
N ARG A 18 2.41 -7.46 8.05
CA ARG A 18 1.30 -6.94 8.86
C ARG A 18 0.32 -6.10 8.04
N LYS A 19 -0.87 -5.86 8.60
CA LYS A 19 -1.82 -4.86 8.08
C LYS A 19 -1.33 -3.47 8.49
N MET A 20 -0.97 -2.64 7.52
CA MET A 20 -0.60 -1.27 7.83
C MET A 20 -1.84 -0.44 8.18
N PRO A 21 -1.80 0.36 9.27
CA PRO A 21 -2.81 1.36 9.56
C PRO A 21 -2.74 2.50 8.54
N GLN A 22 -3.90 3.07 8.20
CA GLN A 22 -3.98 4.16 7.24
C GLN A 22 -3.09 5.35 7.60
N ALA A 23 -3.07 5.75 8.88
CA ALA A 23 -2.24 6.86 9.36
C ALA A 23 -0.75 6.64 9.09
N GLU A 24 -0.27 5.39 9.18
CA GLU A 24 1.10 5.05 8.86
C GLU A 24 1.32 5.07 7.35
N VAL A 25 0.42 4.46 6.58
CA VAL A 25 0.48 4.48 5.11
C VAL A 25 0.60 5.91 4.60
N ILE A 26 -0.14 6.88 5.17
CA ILE A 26 -0.06 8.29 4.79
C ILE A 26 1.31 8.90 5.13
N LYS A 27 1.87 8.63 6.31
CA LYS A 27 3.16 9.21 6.76
C LYS A 27 4.38 8.67 6.01
N MET A 28 4.30 7.47 5.46
CA MET A 28 5.42 6.87 4.73
C MET A 28 5.76 7.66 3.47
N LYS A 29 7.06 7.76 3.15
CA LYS A 29 7.58 8.36 1.91
C LYS A 29 7.68 7.36 0.76
N SER A 30 7.87 6.09 1.06
CA SER A 30 7.99 5.02 0.07
C SER A 30 7.58 3.67 0.66
N PHE A 31 7.24 2.74 -0.21
CA PHE A 31 6.92 1.36 0.13
C PHE A 31 7.87 0.39 -0.56
N VAL A 32 8.08 -0.79 0.02
CA VAL A 32 8.87 -1.86 -0.61
C VAL A 32 7.96 -3.05 -0.85
N THR A 33 7.92 -3.52 -2.09
CA THR A 33 7.13 -4.69 -2.48
C THR A 33 7.80 -5.98 -2.00
N SER A 34 7.04 -7.07 -1.91
CA SER A 34 7.58 -8.40 -1.60
C SER A 34 8.64 -8.86 -2.59
N LYS A 35 8.63 -8.32 -3.82
CA LYS A 35 9.62 -8.55 -4.89
C LYS A 35 10.88 -7.69 -4.76
N GLY A 36 10.97 -6.82 -3.75
CA GLY A 36 12.11 -5.93 -3.52
C GLY A 36 12.06 -4.60 -4.28
N GLN A 37 10.99 -4.31 -5.02
CA GLN A 37 10.83 -3.04 -5.73
C GLN A 37 10.44 -1.93 -4.75
N LYS A 38 11.09 -0.77 -4.85
CA LYS A 38 10.73 0.44 -4.10
C LYS A 38 9.70 1.26 -4.89
N LEU A 39 8.61 1.62 -4.23
CA LEU A 39 7.56 2.50 -4.73
C LEU A 39 7.68 3.83 -3.97
N GLU A 40 8.10 4.88 -4.65
CA GLU A 40 8.21 6.22 -4.06
C GLU A 40 6.89 6.97 -4.23
N LYS A 41 6.40 7.57 -3.14
CA LYS A 41 5.22 8.41 -3.25
C LYS A 41 5.55 9.71 -3.94
N THR A 42 4.65 10.12 -4.81
CA THR A 42 4.64 11.45 -5.39
C THR A 42 3.84 12.40 -4.52
N GLN A 43 3.93 13.69 -4.81
CA GLN A 43 3.12 14.73 -4.16
C GLN A 43 1.62 14.56 -4.42
N LYS A 44 1.24 13.76 -5.42
CA LYS A 44 -0.16 13.46 -5.77
C LYS A 44 -0.69 12.21 -5.07
N PHE A 45 0.11 11.59 -4.19
CA PHE A 45 -0.29 10.39 -3.49
C PHE A 45 -1.61 10.62 -2.74
N LYS A 46 -2.60 9.78 -3.05
CA LYS A 46 -3.90 9.80 -2.40
C LYS A 46 -4.40 8.38 -2.27
N ILE A 47 -4.97 8.08 -1.10
CA ILE A 47 -5.73 6.84 -0.89
C ILE A 47 -7.14 7.09 -1.42
N LEU A 48 -7.53 6.30 -2.41
CA LEU A 48 -8.86 6.36 -3.02
C LEU A 48 -9.85 5.50 -2.24
N ASN A 49 -9.49 4.24 -2.00
CA ASN A 49 -10.31 3.29 -1.25
C ASN A 49 -9.45 2.46 -0.29
N ILE A 50 -10.11 1.95 0.75
CA ILE A 50 -9.54 1.03 1.74
C ILE A 50 -10.50 -0.13 1.92
N THR A 51 -10.01 -1.34 1.67
CA THR A 51 -10.76 -2.57 1.89
C THR A 51 -10.03 -3.41 2.92
N ASP A 52 -10.65 -3.58 4.08
CA ASP A 52 -10.14 -4.48 5.13
C ASP A 52 -10.78 -5.85 4.98
N GLN A 53 -9.96 -6.89 4.94
CA GLN A 53 -10.36 -8.29 4.90
C GLN A 53 -9.67 -9.04 6.03
N LYS A 54 -10.17 -10.22 6.41
CA LYS A 54 -9.68 -10.97 7.58
C LYS A 54 -8.15 -11.02 7.68
N ASP A 55 -7.46 -11.39 6.60
CA ASP A 55 -6.00 -11.55 6.57
C ASP A 55 -5.24 -10.51 5.75
N GLN A 56 -5.93 -9.57 5.11
CA GLN A 56 -5.28 -8.58 4.26
C GLN A 56 -5.97 -7.22 4.29
N ARG A 57 -5.19 -6.15 4.14
CA ARG A 57 -5.71 -4.81 3.92
C ARG A 57 -5.26 -4.31 2.55
N ILE A 58 -6.22 -3.86 1.76
CA ILE A 58 -6.01 -3.40 0.39
C ILE A 58 -6.23 -1.89 0.38
N PHE A 59 -5.27 -1.17 -0.17
CA PHE A 59 -5.31 0.27 -0.37
C PHE A 59 -5.28 0.54 -1.87
N GLU A 60 -6.33 1.13 -2.41
CA GLU A 60 -6.28 1.70 -3.75
C GLU A 60 -5.68 3.10 -3.65
N THR A 61 -4.60 3.33 -4.36
CA THR A 61 -3.82 4.57 -4.25
C THR A 61 -3.32 5.04 -5.60
N ASN A 62 -3.27 6.34 -5.79
CA ASN A 62 -2.40 6.94 -6.81
C ASN A 62 -1.01 7.10 -6.21
N LEU A 63 0.04 6.79 -6.99
CA LEU A 63 1.42 6.93 -6.51
C LEU A 63 1.86 8.38 -6.48
#